data_AF-A0AAN9G3C7-F1
#
_entry.id   AF-A0AAN9G3C7-F1
#
_cell.length_a   1.000
_cell.length_b   1.000
_cell.length_c   1.000
_cell.angle_alpha   90.00
_cell.angle_beta   90.00
_cell.angle_gamma   90.00
#
_symmetry.space_group_name_H-M   'P 1'
#
loop_
_entity.id
_entity.type
_entity.pdbx_description
1 polymer ?
#
loop_
_entity_poly.entity_id
_entity_poly.type
_entity_poly.pdbx_seq_one_letter_code
_entity_poly.pdbx_strand_id
1 'polypeptide(L)'
;MKQQIRDENVLHALIRREYYPKNSLRKNLQILKTLVCRGNYEFRKVWEQSSKQLICCESNTIFLDNYRTAYSGYGLHNGAPVPKFSISQDKLPRKIVDAVLSRSKPTTIHKSGQWTGKPGNKMYAITSSSLLVVDLNTGRVGFEILLLLSDVINFKHINWLQTEESIVLSTTLCPRLPPRQRRPPAQGPSNLVKVLAVFTTLPITFVCMFEVTRKVFGADVTDVMMCQGLLAVMHQSRHVRLYDFKHMLAKYKVEPLALRNSRYGDSAPLNINMKITELPRCLFVTRCEEWNVQIGGHPWHYLTSPVGSKGYFSVHSLCSGDVAKDGSMESDSDSIEFDRAVFHADDSSRIIHIGPEAVRVFWLKETDEDGGSVLLPAFTINLQYPRLQAVGPLMPIVTSSGRQVKRRFSMDEITGANMCTTIHEVDYEDELDVLMVCYTVHQPNALQGTLGIYDNLTGGLLKSVKLDEPWSDYLEHTVILDKDTIIHIIKSTNGKFLCQVYRLFERCHDNKPSARPKPGGRFEDELDFDFSAPENPRVRTSHRRQLAALASRRRQRPR
;
A
#
# COMPACT_ATOMS: atom_id res chain seq x y z
N MET A 1 -4.93 25.69 -11.15
CA MET A 1 -5.82 25.88 -12.32
C MET A 1 -6.94 24.85 -12.21
N LYS A 2 -8.18 25.30 -11.99
CA LYS A 2 -9.34 24.49 -11.60
C LYS A 2 -9.75 23.51 -12.72
N GLN A 3 -9.65 22.20 -12.48
CA GLN A 3 -10.27 21.18 -13.34
C GLN A 3 -11.40 20.52 -12.57
N GLN A 4 -12.49 21.27 -12.39
CA GLN A 4 -13.80 20.63 -12.22
C GLN A 4 -14.04 19.81 -13.50
N ILE A 5 -14.44 18.54 -13.38
CA ILE A 5 -14.77 17.72 -14.55
C ILE A 5 -15.95 18.39 -15.24
N ARG A 6 -15.67 19.19 -16.28
CA ARG A 6 -16.68 19.74 -17.18
C ARG A 6 -17.35 18.55 -17.86
N ASP A 7 -18.65 18.66 -18.15
CA ASP A 7 -19.42 17.66 -18.91
C ASP A 7 -18.98 17.63 -20.38
N GLU A 8 -17.71 17.29 -20.61
CA GLU A 8 -17.14 17.13 -21.93
C GLU A 8 -17.23 15.67 -22.32
N ASN A 9 -17.99 15.41 -23.39
CA ASN A 9 -18.06 14.10 -24.02
C ASN A 9 -16.64 13.61 -24.38
N VAL A 10 -16.34 12.34 -24.09
CA VAL A 10 -15.05 11.69 -24.43
C VAL A 10 -14.67 11.90 -25.90
N LEU A 11 -15.66 11.90 -26.81
CA LEU A 11 -15.44 12.18 -28.23
C LEU A 11 -14.88 13.59 -28.46
N HIS A 12 -15.41 14.60 -27.76
CA HIS A 12 -14.89 15.97 -27.85
C HIS A 12 -13.46 16.06 -27.28
N ALA A 13 -13.16 15.34 -26.21
CA ALA A 13 -11.82 15.29 -25.64
C ALA A 13 -10.80 14.61 -26.58
N LEU A 14 -11.21 13.53 -27.26
CA LEU A 14 -10.41 12.85 -28.30
C LEU A 14 -10.17 13.75 -29.52
N ILE A 15 -11.21 14.44 -30.00
CA ILE A 15 -11.10 15.42 -31.10
C ILE A 15 -10.11 16.52 -30.72
N ARG A 16 -10.24 17.14 -29.53
CA ARG A 16 -9.29 18.18 -29.07
C ARG A 16 -7.86 17.68 -28.91
N ARG A 17 -7.66 16.38 -28.61
CA ARG A 17 -6.32 15.77 -28.58
C ARG A 17 -5.70 15.74 -29.96
N GLU A 18 -6.48 15.39 -30.98
CA GLU A 18 -6.02 15.32 -32.38
C GLU A 18 -5.61 16.70 -32.92
N TYR A 19 -6.42 17.73 -32.66
CA TYR A 19 -6.15 19.09 -33.15
C TYR A 19 -5.06 19.85 -32.35
N TYR A 20 -4.77 19.46 -31.11
CA TYR A 20 -3.80 20.14 -30.24
C TYR A 20 -2.84 19.15 -29.55
N PRO A 21 -1.80 18.66 -30.24
CA PRO A 21 -0.91 17.60 -29.73
C PRO A 21 0.00 18.01 -28.56
N LYS A 22 0.09 19.31 -28.24
CA LYS A 22 0.83 19.78 -27.05
C LYS A 22 0.12 19.31 -25.78
N ASN A 23 0.88 18.70 -24.86
CA ASN A 23 0.46 18.05 -23.61
C ASN A 23 -0.44 16.80 -23.78
N SER A 24 0.04 15.81 -24.53
CA SER A 24 -0.69 14.55 -24.79
C SER A 24 -0.99 13.74 -23.52
N LEU A 25 -0.04 13.59 -22.59
CA LEU A 25 -0.21 12.74 -21.41
C LEU A 25 -1.32 13.22 -20.49
N ARG A 26 -1.29 14.48 -20.06
CA ARG A 26 -2.33 15.05 -19.18
C ARG A 26 -3.72 14.96 -19.82
N LYS A 27 -3.83 15.23 -21.13
CA LYS A 27 -5.10 15.07 -21.86
C LYS A 27 -5.55 13.61 -21.91
N ASN A 28 -4.64 12.66 -22.14
CA ASN A 28 -4.95 11.23 -22.12
C ASN A 28 -5.44 10.77 -20.75
N LEU A 29 -4.80 11.21 -19.67
CA LEU A 29 -5.22 10.90 -18.30
C LEU A 29 -6.59 11.52 -17.97
N GLN A 30 -6.91 12.71 -18.48
CA GLN A 30 -8.24 13.29 -18.32
C GLN A 30 -9.33 12.53 -19.09
N ILE A 31 -9.01 12.04 -20.29
CA ILE A 31 -9.90 11.14 -21.03
C ILE A 31 -10.10 9.84 -20.24
N LEU A 32 -9.01 9.27 -19.71
CA LEU A 32 -9.07 8.04 -18.91
C LEU A 32 -9.87 8.23 -17.63
N LYS A 33 -9.65 9.32 -16.87
CA LYS A 33 -10.47 9.72 -15.72
C LYS A 33 -11.93 9.77 -16.10
N THR A 34 -12.25 10.39 -17.24
CA THR A 34 -13.63 10.45 -17.74
C THR A 34 -14.19 9.06 -17.99
N LEU A 35 -13.45 8.13 -18.60
CA LEU A 35 -13.90 6.74 -18.85
C LEU A 35 -14.02 5.91 -17.56
N VAL A 36 -13.07 6.05 -16.64
CA VAL A 36 -13.05 5.34 -15.36
C VAL A 36 -14.23 5.80 -14.52
N CYS A 37 -14.44 7.12 -14.41
CA CYS A 37 -15.41 7.73 -13.51
C CYS A 37 -16.81 7.91 -14.12
N ARG A 38 -16.92 8.09 -15.44
CA ARG A 38 -18.17 8.45 -16.13
C ARG A 38 -18.40 7.56 -17.36
N GLY A 39 -19.65 7.27 -17.67
CA GLY A 39 -20.05 6.54 -18.89
C GLY A 39 -20.37 5.06 -18.67
N ASN A 40 -20.52 4.34 -19.78
CA ASN A 40 -20.99 2.96 -19.82
C ASN A 40 -19.85 1.96 -19.59
N TYR A 41 -18.90 2.26 -18.71
CA TYR A 41 -17.80 1.33 -18.41
C TYR A 41 -17.95 0.76 -17.00
N GLU A 42 -17.66 -0.52 -16.83
CA GLU A 42 -17.72 -1.21 -15.55
C GLU A 42 -16.43 -1.99 -15.30
N PHE A 43 -16.04 -2.09 -14.03
CA PHE A 43 -14.92 -2.94 -13.65
C PHE A 43 -15.41 -4.38 -13.57
N ARG A 44 -14.73 -5.30 -14.26
CA ARG A 44 -15.01 -6.74 -14.23
C ARG A 44 -13.79 -7.49 -13.74
N LYS A 45 -14.00 -8.52 -12.91
CA LYS A 45 -12.92 -9.42 -12.50
C LYS A 45 -12.41 -10.19 -13.72
N VAL A 46 -11.12 -10.06 -14.01
CA VAL A 46 -10.46 -10.71 -15.17
C VAL A 46 -9.50 -11.81 -14.75
N TRP A 47 -9.06 -11.79 -13.49
CA TRP A 47 -8.06 -12.71 -13.00
C TRP A 47 -8.15 -12.86 -11.50
N GLU A 48 -7.87 -14.08 -11.04
CA GLU A 48 -7.85 -14.44 -9.63
C GLU A 48 -6.77 -15.49 -9.40
N GLN A 49 -6.00 -15.33 -8.32
CA GLN A 49 -4.97 -16.31 -7.94
C GLN A 49 -4.81 -16.35 -6.43
N SER A 50 -4.71 -17.55 -5.88
CA SER A 50 -4.39 -17.77 -4.47
C SER A 50 -2.96 -18.27 -4.27
N SER A 51 -2.38 -17.98 -3.11
CA SER A 51 -1.11 -18.53 -2.66
C SER A 51 -1.11 -18.78 -1.14
N LYS A 52 -0.28 -19.72 -0.69
CA LYS A 52 0.01 -19.95 0.74
C LYS A 52 1.15 -19.05 1.25
N GLN A 53 1.72 -18.25 0.37
CA GLN A 53 2.84 -17.34 0.62
C GLN A 53 2.39 -15.91 0.31
N LEU A 54 3.20 -14.94 0.74
CA LEU A 54 2.90 -13.52 0.55
C LEU A 54 2.61 -13.20 -0.92
N ILE A 55 1.47 -12.55 -1.14
CA ILE A 55 1.17 -11.81 -2.36
C ILE A 55 1.26 -10.32 -2.03
N CYS A 56 1.91 -9.56 -2.90
CA CYS A 56 1.99 -8.11 -2.79
C CYS A 56 1.87 -7.46 -4.18
N CYS A 57 1.52 -6.19 -4.21
CA CYS A 57 1.52 -5.40 -5.42
C CYS A 57 2.30 -4.12 -5.20
N GLU A 58 3.24 -3.82 -6.09
CA GLU A 58 4.03 -2.59 -6.04
C GLU A 58 4.25 -2.05 -7.46
N SER A 59 3.98 -0.75 -7.65
CA SER A 59 4.14 -0.05 -8.95
C SER A 59 3.49 -0.81 -10.12
N ASN A 60 2.30 -1.37 -9.91
CA ASN A 60 1.58 -2.16 -10.90
C ASN A 60 2.29 -3.45 -11.36
N THR A 61 3.00 -4.12 -10.45
CA THR A 61 3.47 -5.49 -10.64
C THR A 61 2.96 -6.32 -9.48
N ILE A 62 2.32 -7.43 -9.80
CA ILE A 62 1.77 -8.37 -8.82
C ILE A 62 2.83 -9.43 -8.58
N PHE A 63 3.26 -9.56 -7.34
CA PHE A 63 4.23 -10.55 -6.93
C PHE A 63 3.57 -11.66 -6.14
N LEU A 64 3.93 -12.90 -6.45
CA LEU A 64 3.51 -14.09 -5.72
C LEU A 64 4.71 -14.82 -5.14
N ASP A 65 4.41 -15.68 -4.17
CA ASP A 65 5.35 -16.60 -3.54
C ASP A 65 6.54 -15.91 -2.88
N ASN A 66 6.28 -14.75 -2.25
CA ASN A 66 7.28 -13.83 -1.71
C ASN A 66 8.24 -13.34 -2.81
N TYR A 67 7.75 -12.53 -3.74
CA TYR A 67 8.53 -11.87 -4.80
C TYR A 67 9.23 -12.80 -5.82
N ARG A 68 8.93 -14.11 -5.81
CA ARG A 68 9.56 -15.08 -6.71
C ARG A 68 8.95 -15.07 -8.10
N THR A 69 7.65 -14.87 -8.19
CA THR A 69 6.92 -14.83 -9.45
C THR A 69 6.31 -13.45 -9.61
N ALA A 70 6.48 -12.84 -10.77
CA ALA A 70 5.98 -11.51 -11.06
C ALA A 70 5.04 -11.54 -12.27
N TYR A 71 3.91 -10.86 -12.14
CA TYR A 71 2.95 -10.59 -13.20
C TYR A 71 2.87 -9.09 -13.43
N SER A 72 2.74 -8.68 -14.68
CA SER A 72 2.39 -7.31 -15.00
C SER A 72 0.96 -7.03 -14.52
N GLY A 73 0.75 -5.88 -13.91
CA GLY A 73 -0.59 -5.40 -13.63
C GLY A 73 -1.20 -4.66 -14.83
N TYR A 74 -0.78 -4.97 -16.07
CA TYR A 74 -1.43 -4.52 -17.31
C TYR A 74 -1.59 -5.73 -18.24
N GLY A 75 -2.82 -5.97 -18.75
CA GLY A 75 -3.12 -7.09 -19.63
C GLY A 75 -3.57 -6.62 -21.00
N LEU A 76 -2.77 -6.84 -22.06
CA LEU A 76 -3.16 -6.56 -23.44
C LEU A 76 -4.17 -7.58 -23.99
N HIS A 77 -4.21 -8.80 -23.44
CA HIS A 77 -5.07 -9.89 -23.88
C HIS A 77 -6.10 -10.21 -22.79
N ASN A 78 -7.38 -9.97 -23.07
CA ASN A 78 -8.52 -10.18 -22.17
C ASN A 78 -8.45 -9.43 -20.82
N GLY A 79 -7.53 -8.47 -20.67
CA GLY A 79 -7.33 -7.69 -19.44
C GLY A 79 -6.55 -8.39 -18.32
N ALA A 80 -6.26 -9.69 -18.46
CA ALA A 80 -5.60 -10.48 -17.43
C ALA A 80 -4.10 -10.13 -17.27
N PRO A 81 -3.54 -10.20 -16.03
CA PRO A 81 -2.11 -10.02 -15.77
C PRO A 81 -1.22 -10.95 -16.62
N VAL A 82 -0.16 -10.39 -17.23
CA VAL A 82 0.78 -11.18 -18.04
C VAL A 82 2.01 -11.58 -17.21
N PRO A 83 2.42 -12.86 -17.19
CA PRO A 83 3.63 -13.30 -16.49
C PRO A 83 4.88 -12.55 -17.00
N LYS A 84 5.72 -12.04 -16.09
CA LYS A 84 6.98 -11.37 -16.40
C LYS A 84 8.18 -12.28 -16.19
N PHE A 85 8.30 -12.85 -14.99
CA PHE A 85 9.39 -13.78 -14.65
C PHE A 85 8.98 -14.69 -13.50
N SER A 86 9.71 -15.80 -13.34
CA SER A 86 9.66 -16.66 -12.15
C SER A 86 11.06 -17.13 -11.79
N ILE A 87 11.42 -17.01 -10.50
CA ILE A 87 12.71 -17.39 -9.95
C ILE A 87 12.59 -18.78 -9.32
N SER A 88 13.18 -19.79 -9.95
CA SER A 88 13.15 -21.17 -9.44
C SER A 88 13.83 -21.31 -8.08
N GLN A 89 13.36 -22.27 -7.27
CA GLN A 89 13.95 -22.55 -5.96
C GLN A 89 15.40 -23.01 -6.06
N ASP A 90 15.78 -23.73 -7.13
CA ASP A 90 17.17 -24.15 -7.35
C ASP A 90 18.13 -22.96 -7.52
N LYS A 91 17.65 -21.87 -8.13
CA LYS A 91 18.46 -20.66 -8.40
C LYS A 91 18.55 -19.73 -7.19
N LEU A 92 17.53 -19.78 -6.32
CA LEU A 92 17.48 -19.02 -5.10
C LEU A 92 16.77 -19.88 -4.05
N PRO A 93 17.50 -20.66 -3.23
CA PRO A 93 16.86 -21.54 -2.24
C PRO A 93 16.28 -20.75 -1.06
N ARG A 94 16.87 -19.59 -0.75
CA ARG A 94 16.47 -18.74 0.37
C ARG A 94 15.17 -17.99 0.06
N LYS A 95 14.26 -17.93 1.03
CA LYS A 95 13.02 -17.14 0.94
C LYS A 95 13.34 -15.65 0.96
N ILE A 96 12.74 -14.90 0.03
CA ILE A 96 12.70 -13.43 0.10
C ILE A 96 11.71 -13.07 1.20
N VAL A 97 12.14 -12.22 2.12
CA VAL A 97 11.33 -11.78 3.26
C VAL A 97 10.58 -10.52 2.90
N ASP A 98 11.27 -9.57 2.26
CA ASP A 98 10.75 -8.26 1.92
C ASP A 98 11.54 -7.67 0.75
N ALA A 99 10.99 -6.69 0.02
CA ALA A 99 11.61 -6.07 -1.13
C ALA A 99 11.09 -4.66 -1.41
N VAL A 100 11.89 -3.86 -2.14
CA VAL A 100 11.47 -2.58 -2.72
C VAL A 100 11.87 -2.51 -4.19
N LEU A 101 11.06 -1.82 -5.01
CA LEU A 101 11.31 -1.69 -6.45
C LEU A 101 11.95 -0.35 -6.82
N SER A 102 12.95 -0.40 -7.69
CA SER A 102 13.52 0.76 -8.37
C SER A 102 13.20 0.72 -9.86
N ARG A 103 12.57 1.77 -10.38
CA ARG A 103 12.23 1.96 -11.80
C ARG A 103 12.94 3.14 -12.43
N SER A 104 13.93 3.67 -11.73
CA SER A 104 14.79 4.74 -12.21
C SER A 104 15.27 4.50 -13.66
N LYS A 105 15.00 5.50 -14.51
CA LYS A 105 15.63 5.68 -15.82
C LYS A 105 16.55 6.90 -15.75
N PRO A 106 17.65 6.82 -15.00
CA PRO A 106 18.55 7.95 -14.86
C PRO A 106 19.01 8.42 -16.24
N THR A 107 18.76 9.69 -16.53
CA THR A 107 19.13 10.35 -17.80
C THR A 107 20.65 10.49 -17.94
N THR A 108 21.38 10.45 -16.82
CA THR A 108 22.83 10.53 -16.72
C THR A 108 23.34 9.66 -15.57
N ILE A 109 23.61 8.37 -15.81
CA ILE A 109 24.55 7.62 -14.94
C ILE A 109 25.95 7.84 -15.51
N HIS A 110 26.82 8.52 -14.76
CA HIS A 110 28.24 8.49 -15.07
C HIS A 110 28.71 7.04 -14.99
N LYS A 111 29.30 6.53 -16.08
CA LYS A 111 29.92 5.20 -16.15
C LYS A 111 31.16 5.14 -15.26
N SER A 112 31.00 5.24 -13.94
CA SER A 112 32.08 4.96 -12.99
C SER A 112 32.30 3.45 -12.98
N GLY A 113 33.51 3.04 -13.34
CA GLY A 113 33.89 1.72 -13.86
C GLY A 113 33.80 0.50 -12.94
N GLN A 114 32.86 0.42 -12.00
CA GLN A 114 32.57 -0.80 -11.24
C GLN A 114 31.17 -1.37 -11.50
N TRP A 115 30.32 -0.64 -12.22
CA TRP A 115 28.95 -1.08 -12.49
C TRP A 115 28.84 -1.79 -13.83
N THR A 116 28.62 -3.12 -13.79
CA THR A 116 28.41 -3.98 -14.97
C THR A 116 26.93 -4.25 -15.27
N GLY A 117 26.02 -3.75 -14.43
CA GLY A 117 24.58 -3.85 -14.67
C GLY A 117 24.14 -2.92 -15.78
N LYS A 118 23.12 -3.28 -16.58
CA LYS A 118 22.44 -2.30 -17.43
C LYS A 118 21.53 -1.41 -16.58
N PRO A 119 21.36 -0.12 -16.93
CA PRO A 119 20.34 0.73 -16.32
C PRO A 119 18.99 0.11 -16.59
N GLY A 120 18.11 0.12 -15.59
CA GLY A 120 16.76 -0.40 -15.73
C GLY A 120 16.19 -0.89 -14.42
N ASN A 121 14.94 -1.34 -14.52
CA ASN A 121 14.11 -1.73 -13.38
C ASN A 121 14.80 -2.81 -12.51
N LYS A 122 15.04 -2.50 -11.24
CA LYS A 122 15.63 -3.40 -10.24
C LYS A 122 14.67 -3.64 -9.09
N MET A 123 14.87 -4.76 -8.42
CA MET A 123 14.26 -5.07 -7.13
C MET A 123 15.38 -5.32 -6.13
N TYR A 124 15.35 -4.59 -5.02
CA TYR A 124 16.22 -4.83 -3.89
C TYR A 124 15.45 -5.71 -2.90
N ALA A 125 15.92 -6.93 -2.69
CA ALA A 125 15.19 -7.94 -1.92
C ALA A 125 16.04 -8.48 -0.79
N ILE A 126 15.49 -8.55 0.41
CA ILE A 126 16.18 -9.14 1.56
C ILE A 126 15.80 -10.61 1.72
N THR A 127 16.79 -11.41 2.09
CA THR A 127 16.63 -12.78 2.56
C THR A 127 17.02 -12.85 4.03
N SER A 128 17.06 -14.05 4.60
CA SER A 128 17.54 -14.23 5.98
C SER A 128 18.99 -13.76 6.19
N SER A 129 19.83 -13.72 5.15
CA SER A 129 21.27 -13.44 5.30
C SER A 129 21.89 -12.53 4.22
N SER A 130 21.14 -12.19 3.18
CA SER A 130 21.66 -11.39 2.06
C SER A 130 20.67 -10.33 1.60
N LEU A 131 21.21 -9.22 1.09
CA LEU A 131 20.52 -8.29 0.20
C LEU A 131 20.81 -8.70 -1.26
N LEU A 132 19.74 -8.86 -2.04
CA LEU A 132 19.77 -9.23 -3.45
C LEU A 132 19.42 -8.04 -4.33
N VAL A 133 20.13 -7.89 -5.44
CA VAL A 133 19.75 -6.98 -6.52
C VAL A 133 19.28 -7.82 -7.70
N VAL A 134 17.97 -7.78 -7.96
CA VAL A 134 17.30 -8.57 -8.98
C VAL A 134 16.86 -7.69 -10.13
N ASP A 135 17.07 -8.14 -11.36
CA ASP A 135 16.57 -7.46 -12.55
C ASP A 135 15.07 -7.77 -12.75
N LEU A 136 14.21 -6.74 -12.72
CA LEU A 136 12.75 -6.91 -12.79
C LEU A 136 12.22 -7.34 -14.16
N ASN A 137 13.04 -7.25 -15.21
CA ASN A 137 12.63 -7.66 -16.54
C ASN A 137 12.92 -9.15 -16.77
N THR A 138 13.94 -9.69 -16.11
CA THR A 138 14.41 -11.07 -16.34
C THR A 138 14.31 -11.98 -15.12
N GLY A 139 14.08 -11.45 -13.92
CA GLY A 139 14.15 -12.18 -12.65
C GLY A 139 15.56 -12.64 -12.27
N ARG A 140 16.60 -12.19 -12.98
CA ARG A 140 17.99 -12.61 -12.70
C ARG A 140 18.57 -11.83 -11.53
N VAL A 141 19.12 -12.54 -10.56
CA VAL A 141 19.90 -11.94 -9.47
C VAL A 141 21.27 -11.53 -10.01
N GLY A 142 21.50 -10.23 -10.14
CA GLY A 142 22.75 -9.67 -10.68
C GLY A 142 23.81 -9.44 -9.61
N PHE A 143 23.40 -9.13 -8.39
CA PHE A 143 24.31 -8.82 -7.28
C PHE A 143 23.78 -9.39 -5.97
N GLU A 144 24.66 -9.92 -5.14
CA GLU A 144 24.32 -10.42 -3.80
C GLU A 144 25.32 -9.87 -2.78
N ILE A 145 24.78 -9.34 -1.69
CA ILE A 145 25.54 -8.76 -0.58
C ILE A 145 25.22 -9.58 0.65
N LEU A 146 26.23 -10.24 1.22
CA LEU A 146 26.08 -10.92 2.50
C LEU A 146 26.00 -9.89 3.63
N LEU A 147 24.91 -9.95 4.39
CA LEU A 147 24.69 -9.15 5.58
C LEU A 147 25.23 -9.92 6.80
N LEU A 148 25.21 -9.28 7.98
CA LEU A 148 25.57 -9.88 9.26
C LEU A 148 25.04 -11.33 9.37
N LEU A 149 25.95 -12.29 9.58
CA LEU A 149 25.60 -13.66 9.89
C LEU A 149 25.41 -13.79 11.40
N SER A 150 24.16 -13.70 11.86
CA SER A 150 23.79 -13.95 13.25
C SER A 150 22.52 -14.77 13.31
N ASP A 151 22.52 -15.84 14.11
CA ASP A 151 21.30 -16.63 14.36
C ASP A 151 20.25 -15.86 15.16
N VAL A 152 20.66 -14.75 15.81
CA VAL A 152 19.82 -13.95 16.70
C VAL A 152 19.30 -12.68 16.02
N ILE A 153 20.07 -12.12 15.09
CA ILE A 153 19.79 -10.85 14.44
C ILE A 153 19.57 -11.09 12.95
N ASN A 154 18.32 -10.89 12.51
CA ASN A 154 17.95 -11.06 11.10
C ASN A 154 17.33 -9.77 10.57
N PHE A 155 17.77 -9.35 9.38
CA PHE A 155 17.08 -8.30 8.63
C PHE A 155 15.74 -8.84 8.14
N LYS A 156 14.66 -8.09 8.42
CA LYS A 156 13.29 -8.49 8.08
C LYS A 156 12.50 -7.44 7.32
N HIS A 157 12.98 -6.19 7.30
CA HIS A 157 12.32 -5.12 6.59
C HIS A 157 13.32 -4.34 5.75
N ILE A 158 12.89 -3.93 4.56
CA ILE A 158 13.59 -3.02 3.66
C ILE A 158 12.63 -1.90 3.29
N ASN A 159 13.10 -0.65 3.34
CA ASN A 159 12.31 0.49 2.91
C ASN A 159 13.19 1.53 2.21
N TRP A 160 12.56 2.43 1.46
CA TRP A 160 13.20 3.63 0.95
C TRP A 160 13.53 4.57 2.11
N LEU A 161 14.81 4.93 2.24
CA LEU A 161 15.20 6.06 3.07
C LEU A 161 14.90 7.37 2.33
N GLN A 162 15.27 7.38 1.04
CA GLN A 162 14.89 8.38 0.07
C GLN A 162 14.57 7.66 -1.24
N THR A 163 13.34 7.83 -1.73
CA THR A 163 12.80 7.10 -2.88
C THR A 163 13.76 7.13 -4.06
N GLU A 164 14.03 5.96 -4.65
CA GLU A 164 14.95 5.75 -5.78
C GLU A 164 16.43 6.10 -5.55
N GLU A 165 16.82 6.68 -4.41
CA GLU A 165 18.20 7.11 -4.12
C GLU A 165 18.91 6.25 -3.07
N SER A 166 18.22 5.92 -1.98
CA SER A 166 18.80 5.15 -0.87
C SER A 166 17.78 4.29 -0.15
N ILE A 167 18.22 3.12 0.28
CA ILE A 167 17.42 2.12 1.00
C ILE A 167 17.98 1.91 2.40
N VAL A 168 17.08 1.58 3.32
CA VAL A 168 17.42 1.19 4.69
C VAL A 168 16.89 -0.22 4.96
N LEU A 169 17.75 -1.06 5.52
CA LEU A 169 17.39 -2.37 6.04
C LEU A 169 17.27 -2.27 7.55
N SER A 170 16.26 -2.93 8.12
CA SER A 170 16.12 -3.03 9.58
C SER A 170 15.91 -4.46 10.04
N THR A 171 16.46 -4.73 11.22
CA THR A 171 16.32 -6.01 11.88
C THR A 171 15.10 -6.03 12.79
N THR A 172 14.54 -7.21 12.99
CA THR A 172 13.74 -7.49 14.19
C THR A 172 14.58 -8.35 15.12
N LEU A 173 14.63 -7.99 16.41
CA LEU A 173 15.19 -8.91 17.41
C LEU A 173 14.35 -10.20 17.39
N CYS A 174 14.98 -11.35 17.12
CA CYS A 174 14.29 -12.62 17.29
C CYS A 174 14.07 -12.87 18.80
N PRO A 175 12.83 -12.89 19.32
CA PRO A 175 12.61 -13.07 20.76
C PRO A 175 12.79 -14.52 21.22
N ARG A 176 13.15 -15.46 20.34
CA ARG A 176 12.97 -16.90 20.55
C ARG A 176 14.20 -17.69 20.12
N LEU A 177 15.17 -17.83 21.02
CA LEU A 177 15.94 -19.06 21.07
C LEU A 177 14.99 -20.21 21.50
N PRO A 178 15.13 -21.43 20.95
CA PRO A 178 14.33 -22.58 21.36
C PRO A 178 14.43 -22.81 22.89
N PRO A 179 13.38 -23.36 23.53
CA PRO A 179 13.34 -23.57 24.99
C PRO A 179 14.56 -24.31 25.57
N ARG A 180 15.20 -25.16 24.76
CA ARG A 180 16.39 -25.95 25.11
C ARG A 180 17.69 -25.14 25.26
N GLN A 181 17.73 -23.89 24.80
CA GLN A 181 18.88 -22.99 24.94
C GLN A 181 18.59 -21.79 25.84
N ARG A 182 17.52 -21.86 26.66
CA ARG A 182 17.28 -20.88 27.73
C ARG A 182 18.40 -20.98 28.75
N ARG A 183 19.40 -20.10 28.64
CA ARG A 183 20.15 -19.68 29.84
C ARG A 183 19.18 -18.87 30.72
N PRO A 184 19.25 -18.98 32.05
CA PRO A 184 18.46 -18.13 32.94
C PRO A 184 18.74 -16.65 32.62
N PRO A 185 17.76 -15.74 32.78
CA PRO A 185 17.93 -14.33 32.50
C PRO A 185 18.83 -13.72 33.59
N ALA A 186 20.15 -13.86 33.42
CA ALA A 186 21.14 -13.29 34.34
C ALA A 186 21.46 -11.82 34.03
N GLN A 187 20.89 -11.24 32.98
CA GLN A 187 21.06 -9.83 32.61
C GLN A 187 19.72 -9.32 32.10
N GLY A 188 19.38 -8.08 32.48
CA GLY A 188 18.07 -7.44 32.22
C GLY A 188 17.69 -7.31 30.74
N PRO A 189 16.74 -6.42 30.39
CA PRO A 189 16.29 -6.27 29.00
C PRO A 189 17.48 -6.06 28.05
N SER A 190 17.47 -6.76 26.91
CA SER A 190 18.51 -6.65 25.88
C SER A 190 18.78 -5.17 25.57
N ASN A 191 20.05 -4.78 25.64
CA ASN A 191 20.47 -3.41 25.35
C ASN A 191 20.25 -3.03 23.88
N LEU A 192 20.37 -3.99 22.96
CA LEU A 192 20.15 -3.77 21.54
C LEU A 192 18.67 -3.62 21.26
N VAL A 193 18.28 -2.59 20.51
CA VAL A 193 16.91 -2.35 20.03
C VAL A 193 16.77 -2.83 18.58
N LYS A 194 17.57 -2.28 17.66
CA LYS A 194 17.58 -2.62 16.23
C LYS A 194 18.97 -2.41 15.64
N VAL A 195 19.30 -3.15 14.59
CA VAL A 195 20.42 -2.84 13.67
C VAL A 195 19.84 -2.28 12.39
N LEU A 196 20.44 -1.20 11.91
CA LEU A 196 20.07 -0.52 10.67
C LEU A 196 21.24 -0.56 9.70
N ALA A 197 20.97 -0.80 8.42
CA ALA A 197 21.96 -0.78 7.35
C ALA A 197 21.47 0.06 6.18
N VAL A 198 22.29 0.99 5.69
CA VAL A 198 21.92 1.97 4.66
C VAL A 198 22.76 1.77 3.41
N PHE A 199 22.10 1.79 2.25
CA PHE A 199 22.73 1.67 0.94
C PHE A 199 22.22 2.76 0.00
N THR A 200 23.08 3.25 -0.89
CA THR A 200 22.63 3.96 -2.10
C THR A 200 22.21 2.94 -3.15
N THR A 201 21.40 3.34 -4.14
CA THR A 201 20.86 2.42 -5.17
C THR A 201 21.49 2.58 -6.55
N LEU A 202 21.97 3.78 -6.93
CA LEU A 202 22.48 4.09 -8.26
C LEU A 202 23.83 4.86 -8.24
N PRO A 203 24.98 4.16 -8.21
CA PRO A 203 25.12 2.72 -8.09
C PRO A 203 24.80 2.21 -6.67
N ILE A 204 24.60 0.89 -6.55
CA ILE A 204 24.48 0.26 -5.23
C ILE A 204 25.81 0.44 -4.48
N THR A 205 25.81 1.15 -3.36
CA THR A 205 26.97 1.29 -2.48
C THR A 205 26.55 1.16 -1.03
N PHE A 206 27.44 0.65 -0.19
CA PHE A 206 27.19 0.55 1.23
C PHE A 206 27.55 1.87 1.92
N VAL A 207 26.59 2.47 2.61
CA VAL A 207 26.77 3.75 3.30
C VAL A 207 27.26 3.51 4.73
N CYS A 208 26.48 2.77 5.52
CA CYS A 208 26.82 2.40 6.88
C CYS A 208 25.92 1.30 7.44
N MET A 209 26.36 0.71 8.55
CA MET A 209 25.58 -0.18 9.40
C MET A 209 25.88 0.13 10.86
N PHE A 210 24.83 0.25 11.68
CA PHE A 210 24.95 0.63 13.09
C PHE A 210 23.86 0.01 13.97
N GLU A 211 24.16 -0.08 15.26
CA GLU A 211 23.25 -0.54 16.30
C GLU A 211 22.57 0.65 16.98
N VAL A 212 21.28 0.52 17.23
CA VAL A 212 20.54 1.42 18.11
C VAL A 212 20.34 0.72 19.45
N THR A 213 20.85 1.34 20.52
CA THR A 213 20.89 0.73 21.86
C THR A 213 20.22 1.59 22.92
N ARG A 214 19.64 0.93 23.93
CA ARG A 214 19.00 1.56 25.08
C ARG A 214 19.99 2.37 25.92
N LYS A 215 21.25 1.94 26.00
CA LYS A 215 22.32 2.67 26.69
C LYS A 215 22.54 4.07 26.13
N VAL A 216 22.44 4.23 24.82
CA VAL A 216 22.69 5.51 24.14
C VAL A 216 21.42 6.34 24.02
N PHE A 217 20.33 5.72 23.58
CA PHE A 217 19.10 6.43 23.23
C PHE A 217 18.08 6.51 24.38
N GLY A 218 18.31 5.81 25.49
CA GLY A 218 17.42 5.79 26.65
C GLY A 218 16.86 4.41 26.96
N ALA A 219 16.67 4.11 28.25
CA ALA A 219 16.21 2.81 28.71
C ALA A 219 14.82 2.42 28.19
N ASP A 220 13.96 3.42 27.95
CA ASP A 220 12.55 3.27 27.57
C ASP A 220 12.32 3.20 26.05
N VAL A 221 13.35 3.15 25.21
CA VAL A 221 13.19 3.06 23.74
C VAL A 221 12.42 1.79 23.37
N THR A 222 11.33 1.92 22.63
CA THR A 222 10.52 0.78 22.19
C THR A 222 10.88 0.35 20.78
N ASP A 223 10.99 1.32 19.87
CA ASP A 223 11.26 1.04 18.48
C ASP A 223 11.97 2.21 17.77
N VAL A 224 12.46 1.96 16.55
CA VAL A 224 13.20 2.91 15.73
C VAL A 224 12.85 2.72 14.26
N MET A 225 12.76 3.83 13.54
CA MET A 225 12.62 3.86 12.08
C MET A 225 13.49 4.96 11.46
N MET A 226 13.81 4.82 10.18
CA MET A 226 14.46 5.88 9.40
C MET A 226 13.56 6.28 8.24
N CYS A 227 13.43 7.58 8.02
CA CYS A 227 12.66 8.16 6.92
C CYS A 227 13.26 9.52 6.54
N GLN A 228 13.36 9.82 5.24
CA GLN A 228 13.73 11.14 4.72
C GLN A 228 15.00 11.76 5.35
N GLY A 229 16.03 10.94 5.61
CA GLY A 229 17.28 11.41 6.24
C GLY A 229 17.19 11.69 7.74
N LEU A 230 16.09 11.29 8.39
CA LEU A 230 15.92 11.35 9.84
C LEU A 230 15.93 9.95 10.45
N LEU A 231 16.48 9.85 11.66
CA LEU A 231 16.28 8.70 12.55
C LEU A 231 15.19 9.06 13.55
N ALA A 232 14.06 8.37 13.50
CA ALA A 232 12.97 8.53 14.45
C ALA A 232 13.02 7.43 15.52
N VAL A 233 13.14 7.84 16.78
CA VAL A 233 13.21 6.94 17.94
C VAL A 233 11.94 7.08 18.77
N MET A 234 11.28 5.95 19.01
CA MET A 234 10.03 5.84 19.74
C MET A 234 10.30 5.34 21.16
N HIS A 235 9.64 5.95 22.14
CA HIS A 235 9.84 5.67 23.55
C HIS A 235 8.56 5.21 24.24
N GLN A 236 8.65 4.32 25.22
CA GLN A 236 7.53 3.86 26.04
C GLN A 236 6.80 5.03 26.72
N SER A 237 7.52 6.12 27.03
CA SER A 237 6.98 7.39 27.53
C SER A 237 6.14 8.20 26.51
N ARG A 238 5.79 7.61 25.35
CA ARG A 238 5.08 8.24 24.23
C ARG A 238 5.83 9.37 23.54
N HIS A 239 7.12 9.54 23.80
CA HIS A 239 7.95 10.49 23.08
C HIS A 239 8.39 9.91 21.74
N VAL A 240 8.33 10.76 20.72
CA VAL A 240 8.99 10.55 19.42
C VAL A 240 10.10 11.57 19.31
N ARG A 241 11.33 11.11 19.07
CA ARG A 241 12.51 11.96 18.92
C ARG A 241 13.12 11.78 17.54
N LEU A 242 13.38 12.87 16.84
CA LEU A 242 13.97 12.87 15.50
C LEU A 242 15.43 13.35 15.56
N TYR A 243 16.32 12.62 14.91
CA TYR A 243 17.75 12.93 14.85
C TYR A 243 18.20 13.05 13.38
N ASP A 244 19.13 13.96 13.11
CA ASP A 244 19.71 14.13 11.78
C ASP A 244 20.67 12.99 11.44
N PHE A 245 20.30 12.17 10.46
CA PHE A 245 21.15 11.08 10.00
C PHE A 245 22.44 11.59 9.33
N LYS A 246 22.40 12.73 8.63
CA LYS A 246 23.57 13.27 7.94
C LYS A 246 24.64 13.70 8.95
N HIS A 247 24.25 14.41 9.99
CA HIS A 247 25.14 14.75 11.11
C HIS A 247 25.69 13.49 11.80
N MET A 248 24.85 12.49 12.05
CA MET A 248 25.30 11.23 12.65
C MET A 248 26.33 10.51 11.77
N LEU A 249 26.11 10.46 10.46
CA LEU A 249 27.02 9.83 9.51
C LEU A 249 28.38 10.53 9.49
N ALA A 250 28.40 11.87 9.54
CA ALA A 250 29.64 12.65 9.56
C ALA A 250 30.45 12.43 10.85
N LYS A 251 29.78 12.19 11.98
CA LYS A 251 30.41 12.10 13.30
C LYS A 251 30.86 10.69 13.70
N TYR A 252 30.05 9.67 13.40
CA TYR A 252 30.23 8.32 13.97
C TYR A 252 30.69 7.26 12.97
N LYS A 253 30.78 7.60 11.68
CA LYS A 253 31.27 6.68 10.66
C LYS A 253 32.78 6.54 10.77
N VAL A 254 33.26 5.30 10.84
CA VAL A 254 34.69 5.01 10.96
C VAL A 254 35.35 5.04 9.58
N GLU A 255 35.09 4.03 8.75
CA GLU A 255 35.66 3.92 7.40
C GLU A 255 34.62 3.41 6.37
N PRO A 256 34.75 3.81 5.09
CA PRO A 256 33.93 3.27 4.01
C PRO A 256 34.31 1.81 3.72
N LEU A 257 33.32 0.92 3.79
CA LEU A 257 33.47 -0.47 3.36
C LEU A 257 33.05 -0.60 1.90
N ALA A 258 33.94 -1.13 1.06
CA ALA A 258 33.63 -1.43 -0.33
C ALA A 258 32.70 -2.65 -0.42
N LEU A 259 31.67 -2.56 -1.27
CA LEU A 259 30.79 -3.68 -1.55
C LEU A 259 31.52 -4.77 -2.34
N ARG A 260 31.28 -6.03 -1.97
CA ARG A 260 31.74 -7.21 -2.69
C ARG A 260 30.53 -8.04 -3.11
N ASN A 261 30.57 -8.58 -4.32
CA ASN A 261 29.53 -9.46 -4.82
C ASN A 261 29.82 -10.90 -4.38
N SER A 262 29.02 -11.44 -3.47
CA SER A 262 29.23 -12.80 -2.96
C SER A 262 29.02 -13.90 -4.02
N ARG A 263 28.44 -13.57 -5.18
CA ARG A 263 28.29 -14.51 -6.29
C ARG A 263 29.56 -14.80 -7.08
N TYR A 264 30.56 -13.92 -7.02
CA TYR A 264 31.76 -14.02 -7.87
C TYR A 264 33.06 -14.21 -7.07
N GLY A 265 32.99 -14.51 -5.77
CA GLY A 265 34.15 -14.79 -4.95
C GLY A 265 33.83 -14.95 -3.46
N ASP A 266 34.86 -15.24 -2.67
CA ASP A 266 34.75 -15.40 -1.22
C ASP A 266 34.51 -14.02 -0.58
N SER A 267 33.25 -13.73 -0.25
CA SER A 267 32.84 -12.44 0.31
C SER A 267 32.52 -12.59 1.78
N ALA A 268 33.23 -11.84 2.63
CA ALA A 268 32.85 -11.71 4.02
C ALA A 268 31.52 -10.94 4.17
N PRO A 269 30.72 -11.24 5.21
CA PRO A 269 29.59 -10.42 5.61
C PRO A 269 29.96 -8.95 5.86
N LEU A 270 29.02 -8.04 5.59
CA LEU A 270 29.15 -6.65 6.05
C LEU A 270 29.09 -6.59 7.58
N ASN A 271 29.99 -5.79 8.16
CA ASN A 271 30.07 -5.53 9.59
C ASN A 271 29.60 -4.11 9.93
N ILE A 272 29.27 -3.89 11.20
CA ILE A 272 28.97 -2.57 11.76
C ILE A 272 30.19 -1.66 11.60
N ASN A 273 30.03 -0.56 10.88
CA ASN A 273 31.09 0.43 10.61
C ASN A 273 30.76 1.84 11.11
N MET A 274 29.64 1.98 11.82
CA MET A 274 29.24 3.21 12.48
C MET A 274 28.87 2.88 13.93
N LYS A 275 29.58 3.51 14.87
CA LYS A 275 29.43 3.27 16.31
C LYS A 275 28.96 4.53 17.00
N ILE A 276 27.70 4.54 17.39
CA ILE A 276 27.10 5.66 18.12
C ILE A 276 27.43 5.44 19.60
N THR A 277 28.33 6.25 20.15
CA THR A 277 28.83 6.13 21.53
C THR A 277 28.14 7.08 22.51
N GLU A 278 27.56 8.17 22.00
CA GLU A 278 26.87 9.20 22.76
C GLU A 278 25.55 9.57 22.05
N LEU A 279 24.62 10.15 22.80
CA LEU A 279 23.32 10.54 22.26
C LEU A 279 23.49 11.66 21.19
N PRO A 280 23.06 11.46 19.94
CA PRO A 280 23.10 12.52 18.93
C PRO A 280 22.20 13.71 19.29
N ARG A 281 22.46 14.89 18.71
CA ARG A 281 21.60 16.06 18.90
C ARG A 281 20.19 15.77 18.38
N CYS A 282 19.21 15.84 19.27
CA CYS A 282 17.79 15.75 18.91
C CYS A 282 17.37 17.03 18.17
N LEU A 283 16.74 16.88 16.99
CA LEU A 283 16.21 17.99 16.20
C LEU A 283 14.79 18.35 16.60
N PHE A 284 13.98 17.34 16.92
CA PHE A 284 12.57 17.50 17.20
C PHE A 284 12.11 16.46 18.21
N VAL A 285 11.26 16.86 19.14
CA VAL A 285 10.66 15.98 20.13
C VAL A 285 9.19 16.35 20.29
N THR A 286 8.34 15.35 20.28
CA THR A 286 6.92 15.52 20.62
C THR A 286 6.38 14.29 21.34
N ARG A 287 5.25 14.45 22.01
CA ARG A 287 4.50 13.33 22.60
C ARG A 287 3.34 13.00 21.69
N CYS A 288 3.22 11.73 21.34
CA CYS A 288 2.15 11.23 20.47
C CYS A 288 1.67 9.87 20.96
N GLU A 289 0.36 9.72 21.10
CA GLU A 289 -0.29 8.43 21.25
C GLU A 289 0.03 7.58 20.01
N GLU A 290 0.36 6.31 20.23
CA GLU A 290 0.76 5.37 19.17
C GLU A 290 1.99 5.77 18.32
N TRP A 291 2.74 6.80 18.72
CA TRP A 291 3.93 7.30 18.01
C TRP A 291 3.69 7.77 16.55
N ASN A 292 2.44 7.97 16.16
CA ASN A 292 2.06 8.34 14.79
C ASN A 292 2.16 9.86 14.53
N VAL A 293 3.38 10.37 14.50
CA VAL A 293 3.66 11.78 14.16
C VAL A 293 3.84 11.91 12.66
N GLN A 294 3.12 12.86 12.05
CA GLN A 294 3.33 13.22 10.65
C GLN A 294 3.82 14.65 10.54
N ILE A 295 4.70 14.93 9.57
CA ILE A 295 5.19 16.27 9.27
C ILE A 295 4.90 16.55 7.80
N GLY A 296 4.30 17.70 7.51
CA GLY A 296 3.85 18.04 6.17
C GLY A 296 3.21 19.42 6.10
N GLY A 297 2.61 19.73 4.94
CA GLY A 297 1.94 20.99 4.67
C GLY A 297 2.90 22.14 4.31
N HIS A 298 2.31 23.19 3.74
CA HIS A 298 2.97 24.45 3.46
C HIS A 298 2.18 25.59 4.13
N PRO A 299 2.76 26.27 5.13
CA PRO A 299 4.09 26.09 5.69
C PRO A 299 4.19 24.79 6.50
N TRP A 300 5.39 24.40 6.94
CA TRP A 300 5.62 23.11 7.60
C TRP A 300 4.90 23.01 8.96
N HIS A 301 4.10 21.96 9.12
CA HIS A 301 3.39 21.61 10.33
C HIS A 301 3.63 20.15 10.72
N TYR A 302 3.29 19.81 11.94
CA TYR A 302 3.20 18.43 12.38
C TYR A 302 1.82 18.10 12.95
N LEU A 303 1.41 16.87 12.72
CA LEU A 303 0.18 16.27 13.21
C LEU A 303 0.53 15.29 14.32
N THR A 304 -0.16 15.41 15.44
CA THR A 304 0.03 14.53 16.60
C THR A 304 -1.28 14.21 17.30
N SER A 305 -1.35 13.04 17.92
CA SER A 305 -2.44 12.65 18.81
C SER A 305 -1.95 12.76 20.27
N PRO A 306 -2.55 13.63 21.12
CA PRO A 306 -2.19 13.76 22.52
C PRO A 306 -2.40 12.46 23.30
N VAL A 307 -1.54 12.25 24.31
CA VAL A 307 -1.59 11.04 25.15
C VAL A 307 -2.90 10.98 25.93
N GLY A 308 -3.60 9.85 25.82
CA GLY A 308 -4.88 9.63 26.49
C GLY A 308 -6.11 10.08 25.70
N SER A 309 -5.94 10.68 24.52
CA SER A 309 -7.02 11.15 23.65
C SER A 309 -7.05 10.36 22.35
N LYS A 310 -7.56 9.12 22.40
CA LYS A 310 -7.78 8.31 21.20
C LYS A 310 -8.80 9.01 20.29
N GLY A 311 -8.54 9.04 18.98
CA GLY A 311 -9.43 9.71 18.02
C GLY A 311 -9.35 11.24 18.01
N TYR A 312 -8.43 11.82 18.81
CA TYR A 312 -8.14 13.25 18.78
C TYR A 312 -6.81 13.49 18.09
N PHE A 313 -6.82 14.43 17.15
CA PHE A 313 -5.63 14.91 16.45
C PHE A 313 -5.52 16.42 16.55
N SER A 314 -4.27 16.90 16.61
CA SER A 314 -3.97 18.33 16.64
C SER A 314 -2.86 18.66 15.64
N VAL A 315 -3.02 19.79 14.96
CA VAL A 315 -2.07 20.32 13.98
C VAL A 315 -1.30 21.47 14.60
N HIS A 316 0.02 21.42 14.52
CA HIS A 316 0.93 22.37 15.16
C HIS A 316 1.94 22.92 14.16
N SER A 317 2.27 24.20 14.26
CA SER A 317 3.35 24.81 13.50
C SER A 317 4.69 24.17 13.85
N LEU A 318 5.48 23.76 12.85
CA LEU A 318 6.81 23.22 13.11
C LEU A 318 7.79 24.31 13.60
N CYS A 319 7.57 25.57 13.19
CA CYS A 319 8.45 26.67 13.53
C CYS A 319 8.24 27.19 14.95
N SER A 320 6.98 27.38 15.37
CA SER A 320 6.67 27.95 16.68
C SER A 320 6.22 26.91 17.72
N GLY A 321 5.71 25.76 17.27
CA GLY A 321 5.08 24.76 18.14
C GLY A 321 3.64 25.09 18.53
N ASP A 322 3.08 26.20 18.04
CA ASP A 322 1.71 26.60 18.36
C ASP A 322 0.69 25.77 17.59
N VAL A 323 -0.46 25.53 18.23
CA VAL A 323 -1.59 24.85 17.59
C VAL A 323 -2.20 25.78 16.54
N ALA A 324 -2.48 25.24 15.35
CA ALA A 324 -3.24 25.97 14.34
C ALA A 324 -4.64 26.32 14.88
N LYS A 325 -5.17 27.49 14.52
CA LYS A 325 -6.55 27.88 14.83
C LYS A 325 -7.51 26.86 14.24
N ASP A 326 -8.45 26.39 15.06
CA ASP A 326 -9.37 25.28 14.72
C ASP A 326 -8.64 23.97 14.34
N GLY A 327 -7.37 23.83 14.72
CA GLY A 327 -6.48 22.72 14.36
C GLY A 327 -6.71 21.41 15.11
N SER A 328 -7.79 21.32 15.90
CA SER A 328 -8.21 20.12 16.61
C SER A 328 -9.26 19.34 15.79
N MET A 329 -9.00 18.05 15.58
CA MET A 329 -9.93 17.13 14.93
C MET A 329 -10.31 16.05 15.94
N GLU A 330 -11.59 16.01 16.30
CA GLU A 330 -12.16 15.02 17.21
C GLU A 330 -13.24 14.20 16.50
N SER A 331 -13.37 12.95 16.90
CA SER A 331 -14.41 12.03 16.47
C SER A 331 -15.19 11.59 17.71
N ASP A 332 -16.50 11.86 17.75
CA ASP A 332 -17.39 11.52 18.88
C ASP A 332 -17.78 10.03 18.90
N SER A 333 -16.89 9.13 18.46
CA SER A 333 -17.23 7.73 18.21
C SER A 333 -16.55 6.80 19.20
N ASP A 334 -17.35 6.00 19.90
CA ASP A 334 -16.90 4.84 20.69
C ASP A 334 -16.51 3.64 19.78
N SER A 335 -16.12 3.88 18.52
CA SER A 335 -15.79 2.80 17.57
C SER A 335 -14.54 2.04 18.00
N ILE A 336 -14.56 0.73 17.72
CA ILE A 336 -13.40 -0.15 17.92
C ILE A 336 -12.27 0.23 16.94
N GLU A 337 -12.64 0.78 15.78
CA GLU A 337 -11.69 1.22 14.76
C GLU A 337 -11.06 2.57 15.12
N PHE A 338 -9.75 2.66 14.92
CA PHE A 338 -8.96 3.85 15.23
C PHE A 338 -9.08 4.86 14.09
N ASP A 339 -9.45 6.08 14.45
CA ASP A 339 -9.35 7.21 13.55
C ASP A 339 -7.90 7.38 13.06
N ARG A 340 -7.75 7.91 11.85
CA ARG A 340 -6.45 8.25 11.27
C ARG A 340 -6.52 9.64 10.69
N ALA A 341 -5.52 10.46 10.94
CA ALA A 341 -5.37 11.73 10.26
C ALA A 341 -4.02 11.75 9.53
N VAL A 342 -4.01 12.23 8.29
CA VAL A 342 -2.82 12.29 7.44
C VAL A 342 -2.76 13.57 6.62
N PHE A 343 -1.56 14.05 6.31
CA PHE A 343 -1.41 15.07 5.28
C PHE A 343 -1.74 14.49 3.90
N HIS A 344 -2.46 15.23 3.09
CA HIS A 344 -2.83 14.82 1.74
C HIS A 344 -1.58 14.74 0.86
N ALA A 345 -1.47 13.66 0.08
CA ALA A 345 -0.30 13.38 -0.75
C ALA A 345 -0.20 14.21 -2.05
N ASP A 346 -1.06 15.20 -2.25
CA ASP A 346 -1.15 16.00 -3.49
C ASP A 346 -0.48 17.39 -3.36
N ASP A 347 0.32 17.58 -2.31
CA ASP A 347 0.99 18.83 -1.94
C ASP A 347 0.05 20.03 -1.72
N SER A 348 -1.26 19.81 -1.61
CA SER A 348 -2.26 20.89 -1.45
C SER A 348 -2.32 21.49 -0.04
N SER A 349 -1.52 20.98 0.89
CA SER A 349 -1.60 21.29 2.33
C SER A 349 -2.96 20.93 2.94
N ARG A 350 -3.69 20.01 2.33
CA ARG A 350 -4.89 19.45 2.93
C ARG A 350 -4.56 18.36 3.93
N ILE A 351 -5.47 18.14 4.87
CA ILE A 351 -5.40 17.07 5.85
C ILE A 351 -6.65 16.21 5.68
N ILE A 352 -6.46 14.89 5.61
CA ILE A 352 -7.53 13.90 5.54
C ILE A 352 -7.67 13.28 6.93
N HIS A 353 -8.84 13.42 7.53
CA HIS A 353 -9.24 12.71 8.74
C HIS A 353 -10.21 11.58 8.36
N ILE A 354 -9.77 10.36 8.57
CA ILE A 354 -10.50 9.12 8.33
C ILE A 354 -11.08 8.70 9.68
N GLY A 355 -12.37 8.97 9.87
CA GLY A 355 -13.13 8.44 11.00
C GLY A 355 -13.86 7.15 10.63
N PRO A 356 -14.57 6.53 11.58
CA PRO A 356 -15.33 5.30 11.35
C PRO A 356 -16.49 5.49 10.36
N GLU A 357 -17.13 6.66 10.38
CA GLU A 357 -18.37 6.90 9.62
C GLU A 357 -18.19 7.85 8.43
N ALA A 358 -17.08 8.60 8.41
CA ALA A 358 -16.86 9.65 7.42
C ALA A 358 -15.37 9.96 7.21
N VAL A 359 -15.07 10.38 5.99
CA VAL A 359 -13.77 10.97 5.63
C VAL A 359 -13.94 12.48 5.55
N ARG A 360 -13.28 13.21 6.45
CA ARG A 360 -13.31 14.68 6.52
C ARG A 360 -12.01 15.23 5.96
N VAL A 361 -12.10 16.19 5.04
CA VAL A 361 -10.92 16.85 4.45
C VAL A 361 -10.90 18.30 4.87
N PHE A 362 -9.72 18.79 5.26
CA PHE A 362 -9.49 20.15 5.73
C PHE A 362 -8.40 20.85 4.93
N TRP A 363 -8.51 22.16 4.76
CA TRP A 363 -7.45 23.04 4.26
C TRP A 363 -6.65 23.59 5.43
N LEU A 364 -5.33 23.42 5.40
CA LEU A 364 -4.42 24.20 6.24
C LEU A 364 -4.02 25.46 5.47
N LYS A 365 -4.26 26.63 6.06
CA LYS A 365 -3.92 27.93 5.45
C LYS A 365 -3.18 28.81 6.45
N GLU A 366 -2.28 29.65 5.96
CA GLU A 366 -1.71 30.75 6.74
C GLU A 366 -2.77 31.83 6.97
N THR A 367 -2.69 32.48 8.12
CA THR A 367 -3.46 33.68 8.44
C THR A 367 -2.61 34.92 8.19
N ASP A 368 -3.23 35.97 7.66
CA ASP A 368 -2.55 37.26 7.40
C ASP A 368 -2.05 37.95 8.68
N GLU A 369 -2.62 37.58 9.83
CA GLU A 369 -2.21 38.04 11.16
C GLU A 369 -1.10 37.12 11.72
N ASP A 370 0.09 37.70 11.94
CA ASP A 370 1.26 37.16 12.66
C ASP A 370 1.86 35.82 12.19
N GLY A 371 1.58 35.38 10.96
CA GLY A 371 2.13 34.11 10.44
C GLY A 371 1.55 32.87 11.14
N GLY A 372 0.37 33.02 11.75
CA GLY A 372 -0.41 31.90 12.28
C GLY A 372 -0.97 31.01 11.17
N SER A 373 -1.57 29.89 11.57
CA SER A 373 -2.22 28.95 10.65
C SER A 373 -3.62 28.63 11.12
N VAL A 374 -4.53 28.35 10.18
CA VAL A 374 -5.91 27.97 10.45
C VAL A 374 -6.28 26.70 9.67
N LEU A 375 -7.06 25.82 10.31
CA LEU A 375 -7.62 24.63 9.70
C LEU A 375 -9.08 24.89 9.33
N LEU A 376 -9.40 24.79 8.03
CA LEU A 376 -10.75 25.06 7.50
C LEU A 376 -11.35 23.80 6.87
N PRO A 377 -12.62 23.45 7.15
CA PRO A 377 -13.28 22.34 6.47
C PRO A 377 -13.29 22.54 4.94
N ALA A 378 -12.91 21.51 4.19
CA ALA A 378 -12.99 21.48 2.73
C ALA A 378 -14.28 20.78 2.26
N PHE A 379 -14.42 19.50 2.60
CA PHE A 379 -15.59 18.68 2.32
C PHE A 379 -15.59 17.43 3.21
N THR A 380 -16.72 16.73 3.25
CA THR A 380 -16.88 15.47 3.98
C THR A 380 -17.51 14.42 3.07
N ILE A 381 -16.89 13.25 2.99
CA ILE A 381 -17.48 12.05 2.40
C ILE A 381 -18.18 11.30 3.52
N ASN A 382 -19.51 11.32 3.53
CA ASN A 382 -20.31 10.60 4.51
C ASN A 382 -20.80 9.30 3.87
N LEU A 383 -20.46 8.17 4.49
CA LEU A 383 -20.85 6.84 4.00
C LEU A 383 -22.12 6.32 4.68
N GLN A 384 -22.63 7.01 5.70
CA GLN A 384 -23.90 6.64 6.31
C GLN A 384 -25.04 6.82 5.31
N TYR A 385 -25.90 5.81 5.23
CA TYR A 385 -27.24 6.02 4.73
C TYR A 385 -27.96 7.03 5.64
N PRO A 386 -28.71 8.00 5.10
CA PRO A 386 -29.40 8.98 5.92
C PRO A 386 -30.29 8.22 6.91
N ARG A 387 -29.93 8.30 8.20
CA ARG A 387 -30.81 7.90 9.28
C ARG A 387 -32.11 8.64 9.02
N LEU A 388 -33.23 7.94 8.86
CA LEU A 388 -34.55 8.57 8.90
C LEU A 388 -34.54 9.41 10.18
N GLN A 389 -34.51 10.73 10.03
CA GLN A 389 -34.45 11.65 11.16
C GLN A 389 -35.57 11.25 12.11
N ALA A 390 -35.22 10.81 13.31
CA ALA A 390 -36.20 10.64 14.37
C ALA A 390 -36.71 12.06 14.68
N VAL A 391 -37.84 12.41 14.08
CA VAL A 391 -38.55 13.66 14.34
C VAL A 391 -39.02 13.64 15.79
N GLY A 392 -38.48 14.51 16.63
CA GLY A 392 -39.03 14.77 17.97
C GLY A 392 -38.10 15.56 18.89
N PRO A 393 -38.58 16.62 19.58
CA PRO A 393 -37.79 17.31 20.59
C PRO A 393 -37.56 16.40 21.81
N LEU A 394 -36.30 16.21 22.19
CA LEU A 394 -35.89 15.39 23.33
C LEU A 394 -36.25 16.10 24.66
N MET A 395 -37.34 15.70 25.31
CA MET A 395 -37.45 15.88 26.75
C MET A 395 -36.45 14.95 27.46
N PRO A 396 -35.74 15.40 28.51
CA PRO A 396 -34.84 14.54 29.27
C PRO A 396 -35.63 13.43 29.95
N ILE A 397 -35.50 12.19 29.44
CA ILE A 397 -36.16 11.02 30.02
C ILE A 397 -35.37 10.61 31.27
N VAL A 398 -36.06 10.60 32.40
CA VAL A 398 -35.52 10.23 33.70
C VAL A 398 -35.99 8.81 34.03
N THR A 399 -35.11 7.97 34.60
CA THR A 399 -35.53 6.67 35.14
C THR A 399 -36.52 6.85 36.29
N SER A 400 -37.26 5.80 36.66
CA SER A 400 -38.12 5.80 37.86
C SER A 400 -37.38 6.13 39.17
N SER A 401 -36.04 6.10 39.15
CA SER A 401 -35.15 6.48 40.26
C SER A 401 -34.57 7.89 40.16
N GLY A 402 -35.00 8.72 39.20
CA GLY A 402 -34.52 10.09 39.08
C GLY A 402 -33.21 10.26 38.30
N ARG A 403 -32.64 9.19 37.73
CA ARG A 403 -31.39 9.29 36.94
C ARG A 403 -31.68 9.72 35.51
N GLN A 404 -30.96 10.73 35.04
CA GLN A 404 -31.02 11.16 33.64
C GLN A 404 -30.41 10.08 32.74
N VAL A 405 -31.17 9.63 31.75
CA VAL A 405 -30.68 8.70 30.74
C VAL A 405 -29.86 9.48 29.72
N LYS A 406 -28.53 9.34 29.76
CA LYS A 406 -27.60 10.05 28.83
C LYS A 406 -27.81 9.67 27.36
N ARG A 407 -28.21 8.42 27.10
CA ARG A 407 -28.48 7.90 25.75
C ARG A 407 -29.34 6.63 25.84
N ARG A 408 -30.30 6.48 24.93
CA ARG A 408 -30.96 5.20 24.66
C ARG A 408 -30.39 4.66 23.36
N PHE A 409 -29.98 3.39 23.37
CA PHE A 409 -29.68 2.66 22.15
C PHE A 409 -31.00 2.09 21.61
N SER A 410 -31.26 2.24 20.31
CA SER A 410 -32.42 1.56 19.72
C SER A 410 -32.13 0.06 19.65
N MET A 411 -33.18 -0.77 19.61
CA MET A 411 -32.98 -2.21 19.40
C MET A 411 -32.28 -2.48 18.07
N ASP A 412 -32.46 -1.62 17.05
CA ASP A 412 -31.78 -1.71 15.75
C ASP A 412 -30.28 -1.40 15.84
N GLU A 413 -29.88 -0.49 16.74
CA GLU A 413 -28.47 -0.22 17.07
C GLU A 413 -27.82 -1.40 17.81
N ILE A 414 -28.57 -2.08 18.67
CA ILE A 414 -28.08 -3.23 19.46
C ILE A 414 -28.03 -4.51 18.60
N THR A 415 -28.96 -4.66 17.66
CA THR A 415 -29.11 -5.84 16.80
C THR A 415 -28.37 -5.74 15.47
N GLY A 416 -27.79 -4.57 15.15
CA GLY A 416 -27.12 -4.33 13.87
C GLY A 416 -28.08 -4.31 12.67
N ALA A 417 -29.38 -4.08 12.90
CA ALA A 417 -30.40 -4.06 11.85
C ALA A 417 -30.29 -2.83 10.92
N ASN A 418 -29.53 -1.81 11.32
CA ASN A 418 -29.19 -0.66 10.48
C ASN A 418 -27.97 -0.97 9.61
N MET A 419 -28.03 -0.60 8.33
CA MET A 419 -26.87 -0.65 7.44
C MET A 419 -25.73 0.18 8.02
N CYS A 420 -24.73 -0.49 8.58
CA CYS A 420 -23.49 0.12 9.01
C CYS A 420 -22.47 0.07 7.87
N THR A 421 -21.58 1.05 7.81
CA THR A 421 -20.46 1.06 6.87
C THR A 421 -19.16 1.11 7.62
N THR A 422 -18.22 0.24 7.24
CA THR A 422 -16.88 0.16 7.84
C THR A 422 -15.86 0.64 6.82
N ILE A 423 -15.04 1.64 7.14
CA ILE A 423 -14.00 2.15 6.23
C ILE A 423 -12.72 1.35 6.45
N HIS A 424 -12.24 0.67 5.41
CA HIS A 424 -11.00 -0.13 5.48
C HIS A 424 -9.78 0.69 5.08
N GLU A 425 -9.91 1.44 3.98
CA GLU A 425 -8.78 2.10 3.34
C GLU A 425 -9.23 3.37 2.62
N VAL A 426 -8.43 4.42 2.73
CA VAL A 426 -8.56 5.65 1.95
C VAL A 426 -7.22 5.92 1.32
N ASP A 427 -7.19 6.07 0.00
CA ASP A 427 -5.96 6.32 -0.76
C ASP A 427 -6.21 7.40 -1.84
N TYR A 428 -5.13 7.98 -2.35
CA TYR A 428 -5.15 9.00 -3.40
C TYR A 428 -4.44 8.47 -4.65
N GLU A 429 -5.18 8.39 -5.74
CA GLU A 429 -4.61 8.04 -7.06
C GLU A 429 -4.27 9.35 -7.80
N ASP A 430 -2.98 9.58 -8.00
CA ASP A 430 -2.41 10.85 -8.43
C ASP A 430 -2.55 11.11 -9.94
N GLU A 431 -2.51 10.06 -10.76
CA GLU A 431 -2.60 10.19 -12.22
C GLU A 431 -4.02 10.57 -12.71
N LEU A 432 -5.05 10.05 -12.05
CA LEU A 432 -6.46 10.37 -12.26
C LEU A 432 -6.94 11.49 -11.35
N ASP A 433 -6.19 11.85 -10.30
CA ASP A 433 -6.55 12.87 -9.33
C ASP A 433 -7.91 12.59 -8.67
N VAL A 434 -8.02 11.42 -8.04
CA VAL A 434 -9.23 10.92 -7.37
C VAL A 434 -8.91 10.35 -5.99
N LEU A 435 -9.87 10.48 -5.07
CA LEU A 435 -9.82 9.81 -3.78
C LEU A 435 -10.55 8.48 -3.87
N MET A 436 -9.93 7.41 -3.41
CA MET A 436 -10.56 6.11 -3.29
C MET A 436 -10.87 5.81 -1.83
N VAL A 437 -12.08 5.35 -1.57
CA VAL A 437 -12.53 4.91 -0.24
C VAL A 437 -13.04 3.49 -0.39
N CYS A 438 -12.35 2.53 0.22
CA CYS A 438 -12.77 1.15 0.32
C CYS A 438 -13.55 0.94 1.61
N TYR A 439 -14.78 0.46 1.51
CA TYR A 439 -15.65 0.25 2.67
C TYR A 439 -16.55 -0.97 2.51
N THR A 440 -16.92 -1.59 3.61
CA THR A 440 -17.96 -2.65 3.65
C THR A 440 -19.30 -2.01 3.90
N VAL A 441 -20.33 -2.43 3.16
CA VAL A 441 -21.74 -2.17 3.50
C VAL A 441 -22.32 -3.40 4.17
N HIS A 442 -22.77 -3.25 5.42
CA HIS A 442 -23.42 -4.31 6.18
C HIS A 442 -24.88 -4.44 5.76
N GLN A 443 -25.22 -5.53 5.07
CA GLN A 443 -26.59 -5.90 4.76
C GLN A 443 -27.04 -7.02 5.71
N PRO A 444 -28.35 -7.18 5.97
CA PRO A 444 -28.85 -8.15 6.96
C PRO A 444 -28.32 -9.58 6.82
N ASN A 445 -28.00 -10.02 5.60
CA ASN A 445 -27.54 -11.38 5.30
C ASN A 445 -26.20 -11.43 4.53
N ALA A 446 -25.55 -10.29 4.27
CA ALA A 446 -24.35 -10.25 3.44
C ALA A 446 -23.48 -9.02 3.74
N LEU A 447 -22.17 -9.18 3.59
CA LEU A 447 -21.21 -8.09 3.57
C LEU A 447 -20.83 -7.79 2.12
N GLN A 448 -21.00 -6.55 1.69
CA GLN A 448 -20.63 -6.13 0.34
C GLN A 448 -19.49 -5.12 0.40
N GLY A 449 -18.30 -5.53 -0.01
CA GLY A 449 -17.18 -4.61 -0.22
C GLY A 449 -17.41 -3.72 -1.43
N THR A 450 -17.19 -2.43 -1.21
CA THR A 450 -17.41 -1.39 -2.21
C THR A 450 -16.20 -0.47 -2.26
N LEU A 451 -15.75 -0.17 -3.47
CA LEU A 451 -14.78 0.89 -3.74
C LEU A 451 -15.52 2.11 -4.27
N GLY A 452 -15.58 3.17 -3.48
CA GLY A 452 -16.05 4.48 -3.93
C GLY A 452 -14.88 5.29 -4.49
N ILE A 453 -15.04 5.81 -5.71
CA ILE A 453 -14.13 6.75 -6.35
C ILE A 453 -14.76 8.14 -6.25
N TYR A 454 -14.08 9.05 -5.57
CA TYR A 454 -14.54 10.40 -5.25
C TYR A 454 -13.67 11.45 -5.93
N ASP A 455 -14.29 12.57 -6.27
CA ASP A 455 -13.59 13.74 -6.79
C ASP A 455 -12.69 14.32 -5.70
N ASN A 456 -11.39 14.43 -5.99
CA ASN A 456 -10.41 14.87 -5.02
C ASN A 456 -10.68 16.29 -4.49
N LEU A 457 -11.28 17.19 -5.29
CA LEU A 457 -11.48 18.60 -4.90
C LEU A 457 -12.79 18.85 -4.16
N THR A 458 -13.84 18.13 -4.53
CA THR A 458 -15.20 18.39 -4.05
C THR A 458 -15.73 17.31 -3.10
N GLY A 459 -15.11 16.13 -3.06
CA GLY A 459 -15.61 14.98 -2.33
C GLY A 459 -16.85 14.34 -2.96
N GLY A 460 -17.27 14.77 -4.15
CA GLY A 460 -18.43 14.19 -4.84
C GLY A 460 -18.14 12.76 -5.29
N LEU A 461 -19.08 11.84 -5.04
CA LEU A 461 -18.97 10.46 -5.55
C LEU A 461 -19.01 10.48 -7.08
N LEU A 462 -17.95 9.98 -7.71
CA LEU A 462 -17.83 9.85 -9.15
C LEU A 462 -18.30 8.48 -9.63
N LYS A 463 -17.89 7.41 -8.94
CA LYS A 463 -18.27 6.02 -9.26
C LYS A 463 -18.19 5.11 -8.05
N SER A 464 -19.05 4.09 -8.02
CA SER A 464 -19.00 3.02 -7.03
C SER A 464 -18.78 1.69 -7.75
N VAL A 465 -17.86 0.87 -7.24
CA VAL A 465 -17.51 -0.45 -7.77
C VAL A 465 -17.74 -1.48 -6.68
N LYS A 466 -18.59 -2.47 -6.98
CA LYS A 466 -18.81 -3.63 -6.10
C LYS A 466 -17.70 -4.64 -6.35
N LEU A 467 -17.07 -5.11 -5.28
CA LEU A 467 -15.99 -6.09 -5.35
C LEU A 467 -16.54 -7.47 -4.97
N ASP A 468 -16.05 -8.51 -5.63
CA ASP A 468 -16.51 -9.88 -5.42
C ASP A 468 -16.10 -10.41 -4.03
N GLU A 469 -16.84 -11.39 -3.53
CA GLU A 469 -16.52 -12.14 -2.31
C GLU A 469 -15.14 -12.84 -2.39
N PRO A 470 -14.50 -13.11 -1.22
CA PRO A 470 -15.01 -12.93 0.14
C PRO A 470 -14.74 -11.54 0.72
N TRP A 471 -15.76 -10.94 1.34
CA TRP A 471 -15.66 -9.71 2.14
C TRP A 471 -15.98 -10.00 3.60
N SER A 472 -15.08 -9.61 4.49
CA SER A 472 -15.28 -9.74 5.92
C SER A 472 -14.37 -8.79 6.67
N ASP A 473 -14.93 -8.08 7.63
CA ASP A 473 -14.17 -7.15 8.49
C ASP A 473 -13.11 -7.85 9.36
N TYR A 474 -13.10 -9.19 9.40
CA TYR A 474 -12.07 -9.99 10.08
C TYR A 474 -10.89 -10.38 9.19
N LEU A 475 -10.96 -10.10 7.89
CA LEU A 475 -9.90 -10.35 6.93
C LEU A 475 -9.10 -9.08 6.67
N GLU A 476 -7.82 -9.24 6.36
CA GLU A 476 -6.98 -8.10 5.98
C GLU A 476 -7.15 -7.87 4.47
N HIS A 477 -7.77 -6.73 4.14
CA HIS A 477 -8.05 -6.29 2.79
C HIS A 477 -7.08 -5.18 2.38
N THR A 478 -6.50 -5.28 1.19
CA THR A 478 -5.73 -4.21 0.56
C THR A 478 -6.29 -3.99 -0.84
N VAL A 479 -6.74 -2.77 -1.12
CA VAL A 479 -7.33 -2.41 -2.42
C VAL A 479 -6.51 -1.30 -3.03
N ILE A 480 -6.00 -1.54 -4.24
CA ILE A 480 -5.17 -0.59 -4.98
C ILE A 480 -5.88 -0.25 -6.29
N LEU A 481 -6.05 1.04 -6.56
CA LEU A 481 -6.46 1.55 -7.87
C LEU A 481 -5.21 2.11 -8.57
N ASP A 482 -4.91 1.60 -9.77
CA ASP A 482 -3.92 2.20 -10.69
C ASP A 482 -4.62 2.37 -12.04
N LYS A 483 -4.95 3.62 -12.38
CA LYS A 483 -5.66 3.97 -13.61
C LYS A 483 -6.95 3.17 -13.85
N ASP A 484 -6.92 2.19 -14.76
CA ASP A 484 -8.02 1.33 -15.21
C ASP A 484 -8.03 -0.05 -14.52
N THR A 485 -7.18 -0.24 -13.51
CA THR A 485 -6.96 -1.52 -12.82
C THR A 485 -7.28 -1.38 -11.35
N ILE A 486 -8.11 -2.30 -10.83
CA ILE A 486 -8.24 -2.47 -9.38
C ILE A 486 -7.61 -3.81 -9.01
N ILE A 487 -6.75 -3.79 -8.00
CA ILE A 487 -6.11 -4.99 -7.44
C ILE A 487 -6.59 -5.12 -6.00
N HIS A 488 -7.25 -6.23 -5.72
CA HIS A 488 -7.76 -6.56 -4.39
C HIS A 488 -6.97 -7.76 -3.85
N ILE A 489 -6.23 -7.54 -2.77
CA ILE A 489 -5.49 -8.58 -2.06
C ILE A 489 -6.19 -8.85 -0.73
N ILE A 490 -6.53 -10.11 -0.51
CA ILE A 490 -7.18 -10.60 0.70
C ILE A 490 -6.22 -11.55 1.39
N LYS A 491 -5.94 -11.30 2.67
CA LYS A 491 -5.18 -12.22 3.51
C LYS A 491 -6.11 -12.83 4.56
N SER A 492 -6.24 -14.14 4.48
CA SER A 492 -7.08 -14.91 5.39
C SER A 492 -6.40 -15.13 6.74
N THR A 493 -7.21 -15.41 7.77
CA THR A 493 -6.73 -15.71 9.13
C THR A 493 -5.79 -16.92 9.20
N ASN A 494 -5.91 -17.86 8.27
CA ASN A 494 -5.00 -19.02 8.14
C ASN A 494 -3.73 -18.72 7.32
N GLY A 495 -3.46 -17.44 7.01
CA GLY A 495 -2.25 -16.99 6.31
C GLY A 495 -2.21 -17.32 4.82
N LYS A 496 -3.35 -17.63 4.20
CA LYS A 496 -3.46 -17.73 2.74
C LYS A 496 -3.76 -16.35 2.16
N PHE A 497 -3.34 -16.16 0.92
CA PHE A 497 -3.53 -14.93 0.18
C PHE A 497 -4.38 -15.22 -1.05
N LEU A 498 -5.26 -14.29 -1.38
CA LEU A 498 -6.05 -14.27 -2.60
C LEU A 498 -5.86 -12.91 -3.26
N CYS A 499 -5.58 -12.91 -4.56
CA CYS A 499 -5.47 -11.70 -5.36
C CYS A 499 -6.53 -11.73 -6.45
N GLN A 500 -7.36 -10.71 -6.51
CA GLN A 500 -8.34 -10.49 -7.56
C GLN A 500 -7.97 -9.23 -8.33
N VAL A 501 -8.04 -9.30 -9.66
CA VAL A 501 -7.75 -8.16 -10.53
C VAL A 501 -9.00 -7.84 -11.33
N TYR A 502 -9.40 -6.56 -11.27
CA TYR A 502 -10.51 -6.02 -12.01
C TYR A 502 -10.02 -5.03 -13.05
N ARG A 503 -10.70 -5.02 -14.19
CA ARG A 503 -10.39 -4.18 -15.35
C ARG A 503 -11.61 -3.44 -15.83
N LEU A 504 -11.39 -2.23 -16.31
CA LEU A 504 -12.42 -1.43 -16.95
C LEU A 504 -12.80 -2.03 -18.32
N PHE A 505 -14.08 -2.37 -18.50
CA PHE A 505 -14.66 -2.78 -19.78
C PHE A 505 -15.85 -1.92 -20.13
N GLU A 506 -16.11 -1.78 -21.43
CA GLU A 506 -17.38 -1.24 -21.88
C GLU A 506 -18.50 -2.21 -21.54
N ARG A 507 -19.58 -1.67 -21.00
CA ARG A 507 -20.82 -2.38 -20.70
C ARG A 507 -21.51 -2.67 -22.02
N CYS A 508 -21.22 -3.83 -22.62
CA CYS A 508 -22.06 -4.33 -23.69
C CYS A 508 -23.47 -4.51 -23.14
N HIS A 509 -24.47 -3.89 -23.78
CA HIS A 509 -25.85 -4.30 -23.57
C HIS A 509 -25.92 -5.77 -23.93
N ASP A 510 -26.21 -6.62 -22.93
CA ASP A 510 -26.73 -7.95 -23.21
C ASP A 510 -28.06 -7.75 -23.94
N ASN A 511 -27.99 -7.68 -25.27
CA ASN A 511 -29.11 -8.07 -26.11
C ASN A 511 -29.31 -9.55 -25.81
N LYS A 512 -30.05 -9.85 -24.73
CA LYS A 512 -30.76 -11.12 -24.63
C LYS A 512 -31.46 -11.25 -25.99
N PRO A 513 -31.15 -12.28 -26.80
CA PRO A 513 -31.89 -12.47 -28.03
C PRO A 513 -33.35 -12.58 -27.61
N SER A 514 -34.15 -11.59 -27.99
CA SER A 514 -35.59 -11.63 -27.81
C SER A 514 -36.04 -12.97 -28.38
N ALA A 515 -36.53 -13.86 -27.51
CA ALA A 515 -37.07 -15.13 -27.93
C ALA A 515 -38.10 -14.83 -29.02
N ARG A 516 -37.80 -15.22 -30.27
CA ARG A 516 -38.81 -15.25 -31.32
C ARG A 516 -39.95 -16.11 -30.77
N PRO A 517 -41.21 -15.65 -30.83
CA PRO A 517 -42.32 -16.49 -30.41
C PRO A 517 -42.35 -17.71 -31.34
N LYS A 518 -42.10 -18.90 -30.79
CA LYS A 518 -42.38 -20.15 -31.50
C LYS A 518 -43.90 -20.36 -31.48
N PRO A 519 -44.55 -20.59 -32.62
CA PRO A 519 -45.96 -20.95 -32.65
C PRO A 519 -46.11 -22.41 -32.23
N GLY A 520 -47.04 -22.65 -31.31
CA GLY A 520 -47.88 -23.85 -31.17
C GLY A 520 -47.24 -25.24 -31.18
N GLY A 521 -47.42 -25.99 -30.09
CA GLY A 521 -47.34 -27.46 -30.12
C GLY A 521 -47.14 -28.07 -28.74
N ARG A 522 -48.21 -28.67 -28.20
CA ARG A 522 -48.34 -29.40 -26.93
C ARG A 522 -47.54 -30.72 -26.86
N PHE A 523 -47.56 -31.28 -25.63
CA PHE A 523 -47.31 -32.65 -25.16
C PHE A 523 -45.94 -32.81 -24.48
N GLU A 524 -45.88 -32.72 -23.14
CA GLU A 524 -46.26 -33.70 -22.08
C GLU A 524 -44.98 -34.37 -21.54
N ASP A 525 -44.75 -34.18 -20.23
CA ASP A 525 -44.20 -35.10 -19.19
C ASP A 525 -42.89 -35.87 -19.50
N GLU A 526 -41.90 -36.07 -18.61
CA GLU A 526 -41.88 -36.19 -17.15
C GLU A 526 -40.39 -36.25 -16.70
N LEU A 527 -40.13 -35.67 -15.52
CA LEU A 527 -39.20 -36.05 -14.43
C LEU A 527 -37.69 -36.34 -14.63
N ASP A 528 -36.94 -35.64 -13.77
CA ASP A 528 -35.54 -35.81 -13.35
C ASP A 528 -35.15 -37.24 -12.90
N PHE A 529 -33.87 -37.61 -13.00
CA PHE A 529 -33.05 -37.96 -11.82
C PHE A 529 -31.55 -38.07 -12.15
N ASP A 530 -30.77 -37.74 -11.13
CA ASP A 530 -29.34 -37.43 -11.10
C ASP A 530 -28.48 -38.64 -10.64
N PHE A 531 -27.16 -38.43 -10.75
CA PHE A 531 -26.02 -39.05 -10.06
C PHE A 531 -25.33 -40.33 -10.59
N SER A 532 -24.03 -40.09 -10.86
CA SER A 532 -22.85 -40.79 -10.33
C SER A 532 -22.03 -41.73 -11.25
N ALA A 533 -20.71 -41.51 -11.18
CA ALA A 533 -19.55 -42.10 -11.87
C ALA A 533 -19.29 -43.58 -11.44
N PRO A 534 -18.17 -44.28 -11.76
CA PRO A 534 -16.92 -43.90 -12.45
C PRO A 534 -16.30 -44.98 -13.40
N GLU A 535 -15.04 -44.76 -13.81
CA GLU A 535 -13.97 -45.76 -14.07
C GLU A 535 -13.25 -45.68 -15.44
N ASN A 536 -11.94 -45.42 -15.34
CA ASN A 536 -10.85 -45.74 -16.29
C ASN A 536 -10.78 -47.29 -16.47
N PRO A 537 -10.13 -47.91 -17.51
CA PRO A 537 -8.84 -47.50 -18.07
C PRO A 537 -8.54 -47.86 -19.56
N ARG A 538 -7.43 -47.30 -20.07
CA ARG A 538 -6.44 -47.96 -20.96
C ARG A 538 -6.80 -48.32 -22.42
N VAL A 539 -5.88 -47.88 -23.30
CA VAL A 539 -5.14 -48.69 -24.30
C VAL A 539 -5.43 -48.46 -25.81
N ARG A 540 -4.32 -48.08 -26.49
CA ARG A 540 -3.83 -48.46 -27.83
C ARG A 540 -4.16 -47.62 -29.08
N THR A 541 -3.10 -46.89 -29.46
CA THR A 541 -2.29 -47.03 -30.70
C THR A 541 -2.81 -46.57 -32.06
N SER A 542 -1.87 -45.85 -32.70
CA SER A 542 -1.42 -45.92 -34.10
C SER A 542 -2.31 -45.28 -35.17
N HIS A 543 -1.77 -44.24 -35.82
CA HIS A 543 -1.24 -44.32 -37.19
C HIS A 543 -0.48 -43.01 -37.47
N ARG A 544 0.86 -43.01 -37.52
CA ARG A 544 1.74 -43.21 -38.69
C ARG A 544 1.79 -41.99 -39.65
N ARG A 545 3.01 -41.40 -39.71
CA ARG A 545 3.73 -40.89 -40.90
C ARG A 545 3.11 -39.65 -41.58
N GLN A 546 3.82 -38.71 -42.19
CA GLN A 546 5.21 -38.44 -42.61
C GLN A 546 5.09 -37.00 -43.18
N LEU A 547 6.04 -36.07 -43.11
CA LEU A 547 7.27 -36.03 -43.91
C LEU A 547 7.98 -34.71 -43.61
N ALA A 548 9.29 -34.74 -43.75
CA ALA A 548 10.25 -33.70 -43.43
C ALA A 548 10.56 -32.76 -44.60
N ALA A 549 11.22 -31.67 -44.22
CA ALA A 549 12.25 -30.92 -44.97
C ALA A 549 11.80 -30.03 -46.14
N LEU A 550 12.13 -28.75 -46.03
CA LEU A 550 13.21 -28.18 -46.85
C LEU A 550 13.68 -26.82 -46.34
N ALA A 551 15.00 -26.72 -46.25
CA ALA A 551 15.76 -25.59 -45.81
C ALA A 551 15.94 -24.55 -46.93
N SER A 552 16.15 -23.31 -46.49
CA SER A 552 17.07 -22.33 -47.07
C SER A 552 16.86 -21.88 -48.53
N ARG A 553 16.63 -20.57 -48.71
CA ARG A 553 17.59 -19.67 -49.37
C ARG A 553 17.03 -18.24 -49.50
N ARG A 554 17.88 -17.27 -49.09
CA ARG A 554 18.24 -16.01 -49.78
C ARG A 554 17.07 -15.03 -50.10
N ARG A 555 17.20 -13.71 -50.02
CA ARG A 555 18.35 -12.78 -50.03
C ARG A 555 17.79 -11.37 -49.74
N GLN A 556 18.60 -10.58 -49.04
CA GLN A 556 18.91 -9.16 -49.28
C GLN A 556 17.79 -8.09 -49.39
N ARG A 557 17.88 -7.13 -48.45
CA ARG A 557 17.79 -5.64 -48.52
C ARG A 557 18.00 -5.02 -49.93
N PRO A 558 17.72 -3.71 -50.20
CA PRO A 558 17.62 -2.51 -49.32
C PRO A 558 16.35 -1.65 -49.58
N ARG A 559 16.05 -0.50 -48.96
CA ARG A 559 16.79 0.63 -48.36
C ARG A 559 16.16 1.06 -47.04
#